data_AF-A0A6G7P234-F1
#
_entry.id   AF-A0A6G7P234-F1
#
_cell.length_a   1.000
_cell.length_b   1.000
_cell.length_c   1.000
_cell.angle_alpha   90.00
_cell.angle_beta   90.00
_cell.angle_gamma   90.00
#
_symmetry.space_group_name_H-M   'P 1'
#
loop_
_entity.id
_entity.type
_entity.pdbx_description
1 polymer ?
#
loop_
_entity_poly.entity_id
_entity_poly.type
_entity_poly.pdbx_seq_one_letter_code
_entity_poly.pdbx_strand_id
1 'polypeptide(L)'
;MDLEKITAVLAAMGGLLAALIGFVVGRWQRQGSLAQAGATSEGASVQAAAALEGAFAQAGAALEAVAAAAAKNHDQWRRSLRRDAYVAFLLATAEVEGIRYPVDDTEDTTLEARWSTAEEALNRARAAKYVLDLESPDMSQVAESLLSAVEGYTRAVRVTAEYNRAQLAMARIERDSGERLREAWRALWDLTHAVRSSSHASEEQRQRELVSAYDTARASLAQVERLTDVQRSALVRYHSETSEPYAALISVPEKRAEFLEAARQRLDAS
;
A
#
# COMPACT_ATOMS: atom_id res chain seq x y z
N MET A 1 -8.78 -2.01 23.17
CA MET A 1 -10.21 -1.72 23.00
C MET A 1 -10.78 -1.62 24.40
N ASP A 2 -10.92 -0.38 24.91
CA ASP A 2 -11.09 -0.13 26.35
C ASP A 2 -12.54 -0.29 26.80
N LEU A 3 -12.73 -0.99 27.92
CA LEU A 3 -14.00 -1.17 28.62
C LEU A 3 -14.72 0.16 28.91
N GLU A 4 -13.96 1.26 29.01
CA GLU A 4 -14.48 2.62 29.20
C GLU A 4 -15.41 3.10 28.06
N LYS A 5 -15.17 2.66 26.82
CA LYS A 5 -16.01 3.02 25.67
C LYS A 5 -17.33 2.24 25.65
N ILE A 6 -17.30 0.99 26.13
CA ILE A 6 -18.49 0.15 26.30
C ILE A 6 -19.34 0.70 27.45
N THR A 7 -18.71 1.15 28.54
CA THR A 7 -19.44 1.78 29.65
C THR A 7 -20.09 3.12 29.26
N ALA A 8 -19.50 3.90 28.36
CA ALA A 8 -20.12 5.14 27.88
C ALA A 8 -21.39 4.87 27.05
N VAL A 9 -21.38 3.85 26.19
CA VAL A 9 -22.56 3.42 25.42
C VAL A 9 -23.62 2.81 26.34
N LEU A 10 -23.22 1.99 27.31
CA LEU A 10 -24.12 1.43 28.31
C LEU A 10 -24.74 2.51 29.21
N ALA A 11 -23.98 3.54 29.59
CA ALA A 11 -24.49 4.68 30.36
C ALA A 11 -25.50 5.50 29.55
N ALA A 12 -25.26 5.70 28.25
CA ALA A 12 -26.23 6.36 27.36
C ALA A 12 -27.52 5.54 27.19
N MET A 13 -27.43 4.21 27.06
CA MET A 13 -28.62 3.34 27.06
C MET A 13 -29.35 3.37 28.42
N GLY A 14 -28.61 3.44 29.52
CA GLY A 14 -29.15 3.61 30.87
C GLY A 14 -29.92 4.91 31.05
N GLY A 15 -29.42 6.02 30.48
CA GLY A 15 -30.12 7.31 30.48
C GLY A 15 -31.43 7.28 29.70
N LEU A 16 -31.46 6.56 28.57
CA LEU A 16 -32.66 6.38 27.74
C LEU A 16 -33.72 5.52 28.45
N LEU A 17 -33.28 4.44 29.12
CA LEU A 17 -34.14 3.61 29.97
C LEU A 17 -34.67 4.39 31.19
N ALA A 18 -33.84 5.21 31.84
CA ALA A 18 -34.26 6.04 32.96
C ALA A 18 -35.32 7.09 32.53
N ALA A 19 -35.17 7.69 31.35
CA ALA A 19 -36.15 8.61 30.78
C ALA A 19 -37.50 7.91 30.48
N LEU A 20 -37.47 6.71 29.91
CA LEU A 20 -38.67 5.90 29.66
C LEU A 20 -39.35 5.46 30.96
N ILE A 21 -38.58 5.05 31.97
CA ILE A 21 -39.10 4.71 33.30
C ILE A 21 -39.73 5.94 33.96
N GLY A 22 -39.09 7.11 33.87
CA GLY A 22 -39.63 8.37 34.36
C GLY A 22 -40.96 8.75 33.68
N PHE A 23 -41.08 8.53 32.37
CA PHE A 23 -42.32 8.74 31.63
C PHE A 23 -43.45 7.81 32.10
N VAL A 24 -43.15 6.53 32.32
CA VAL A 24 -44.12 5.54 32.82
C VAL A 24 -44.55 5.91 34.25
N VAL A 25 -43.61 6.20 35.15
CA VAL A 25 -43.91 6.60 36.54
C VAL A 25 -44.74 7.89 36.59
N GLY A 26 -44.41 8.89 35.76
CA GLY A 26 -45.18 10.13 35.65
C GLY A 26 -46.61 9.92 35.12
N ARG A 27 -46.80 8.95 34.22
CA ARG A 27 -48.13 8.55 33.73
C ARG A 27 -48.95 7.85 34.81
N TRP A 28 -48.31 7.01 35.63
CA TRP A 28 -48.95 6.35 36.78
C TRP A 28 -49.30 7.35 37.90
N GLN A 29 -48.43 8.33 38.19
CA GLN A 29 -48.73 9.41 39.14
C GLN A 29 -49.91 10.27 38.67
N ARG A 30 -50.03 10.54 37.36
CA ARG A 30 -51.19 11.22 36.76
C ARG A 30 -52.50 10.44 36.93
N GLN A 31 -52.47 9.11 36.87
CA GLN A 31 -53.65 8.28 37.09
C GLN A 31 -54.08 8.28 38.58
N GLY A 32 -53.11 8.31 39.51
CA GLY A 32 -53.38 8.48 40.94
C GLY A 32 -53.95 9.87 41.29
N SER A 33 -53.44 10.94 40.68
CA SER A 33 -53.91 12.31 40.95
C SER A 33 -55.29 12.61 40.37
N LEU A 34 -55.67 11.99 39.25
CA LEU A 34 -57.00 12.12 38.66
C LEU A 34 -58.10 11.44 39.49
N ALA A 35 -57.75 10.44 40.31
CA ALA A 35 -58.67 9.84 41.28
C ALA A 35 -58.87 10.70 42.54
N GLN A 36 -58.04 11.74 42.76
CA GLN A 36 -58.02 12.51 44.01
C GLN A 36 -58.28 14.02 43.84
N ALA A 37 -58.31 14.58 42.62
CA ALA A 37 -58.35 16.03 42.42
C ALA A 37 -59.49 16.48 41.48
N GLY A 38 -60.70 16.60 42.03
CA GLY A 38 -61.79 17.36 41.40
C GLY A 38 -61.66 18.88 41.48
N ALA A 39 -60.50 19.46 41.86
CA ALA A 39 -60.40 20.90 42.15
C ALA A 39 -59.07 21.62 41.78
N THR A 40 -58.14 21.02 41.03
CA THR A 40 -56.85 21.67 40.68
C THR A 40 -56.40 21.36 39.24
N SER A 41 -57.25 21.62 38.24
CA SER A 41 -57.00 21.20 36.85
C SER A 41 -56.03 22.10 36.06
N GLU A 42 -55.88 23.37 36.40
CA GLU A 42 -55.04 24.31 35.63
C GLU A 42 -53.57 24.29 36.05
N GLY A 43 -53.25 24.23 37.35
CA GLY A 43 -51.87 24.14 37.82
C GLY A 43 -51.20 22.80 37.45
N ALA A 44 -51.97 21.70 37.51
CA ALA A 44 -51.48 20.37 37.16
C ALA A 44 -51.26 20.18 35.66
N SER A 45 -51.99 20.91 34.80
CA SER A 45 -51.78 20.85 33.35
C SER A 45 -50.54 21.63 32.93
N VAL A 46 -50.28 22.80 33.52
CA VAL A 46 -49.08 23.62 33.26
C VAL A 46 -47.81 22.91 33.73
N GLN A 47 -47.81 22.38 34.95
CA GLN A 47 -46.65 21.68 35.49
C GLN A 47 -46.30 20.42 34.68
N ALA A 48 -47.32 19.75 34.14
CA ALA A 48 -47.13 18.58 33.33
C ALA A 48 -46.85 18.88 31.84
N ALA A 49 -47.21 20.07 31.34
CA ALA A 49 -46.75 20.58 30.05
C ALA A 49 -45.26 20.96 30.12
N ALA A 50 -44.84 21.67 31.17
CA ALA A 50 -43.44 22.00 31.42
C ALA A 50 -42.56 20.75 31.63
N ALA A 51 -43.07 19.73 32.32
CA ALA A 51 -42.38 18.45 32.45
C ALA A 51 -42.21 17.71 31.11
N LEU A 52 -43.19 17.84 30.22
CA LEU A 52 -43.18 17.20 28.90
C LEU A 52 -42.25 17.94 27.93
N GLU A 53 -42.20 19.27 28.00
CA GLU A 53 -41.22 20.10 27.28
C GLU A 53 -39.79 19.83 27.78
N GLY A 54 -39.59 19.75 29.10
CA GLY A 54 -38.30 19.36 29.69
C GLY A 54 -37.85 17.95 29.27
N ALA A 55 -38.78 16.99 29.19
CA ALA A 55 -38.49 15.65 28.71
C ALA A 55 -38.09 15.62 27.22
N PHE A 56 -38.75 16.41 26.36
CA PHE A 56 -38.36 16.53 24.96
C PHE A 56 -37.01 17.22 24.78
N ALA A 57 -36.73 18.28 25.54
CA ALA A 57 -35.43 18.94 25.52
C ALA A 57 -34.31 17.98 25.97
N GLN A 58 -34.55 17.18 27.01
CA GLN A 58 -33.61 16.17 27.49
C GLN A 58 -33.41 15.04 26.48
N ALA A 59 -34.48 14.59 25.81
CA ALA A 59 -34.39 13.59 24.74
C ALA A 59 -33.61 14.13 23.53
N GLY A 60 -33.82 15.38 23.15
CA GLY A 60 -33.05 16.06 22.09
C GLY A 60 -31.56 16.14 22.45
N ALA A 61 -31.24 16.60 23.66
CA ALA A 61 -29.85 16.65 24.15
C ALA A 61 -29.19 15.26 24.20
N ALA A 62 -29.93 14.22 24.57
CA ALA A 62 -29.44 12.85 24.56
C ALA A 62 -29.15 12.34 23.13
N LEU A 63 -30.01 12.66 22.16
CA LEU A 63 -29.80 12.33 20.75
C LEU A 63 -28.59 13.06 20.17
N GLU A 64 -28.42 14.34 20.49
CA GLU A 64 -27.24 15.12 20.08
C GLU A 64 -25.95 14.56 20.68
N ALA A 65 -25.98 14.18 21.96
CA ALA A 65 -24.83 13.55 22.62
C ALA A 65 -24.46 12.21 21.97
N VAL A 66 -25.45 11.39 21.61
CA VAL A 66 -25.22 10.12 20.90
C VAL A 66 -24.67 10.37 19.50
N ALA A 67 -25.22 11.35 18.76
CA ALA A 67 -24.73 11.72 17.44
C ALA A 67 -23.27 12.21 17.50
N ALA A 68 -22.94 13.06 18.46
CA ALA A 68 -21.57 13.54 18.68
C ALA A 68 -20.61 12.40 19.08
N ALA A 69 -21.05 11.49 19.95
CA ALA A 69 -20.27 10.32 20.33
C ALA A 69 -20.04 9.36 19.15
N ALA A 70 -21.06 9.14 18.31
CA ALA A 70 -20.95 8.32 17.10
C ALA A 70 -19.97 8.94 16.09
N ALA A 71 -20.06 10.25 15.86
CA ALA A 71 -19.12 10.98 15.00
C ALA A 71 -17.67 10.85 15.52
N LYS A 72 -17.45 11.09 16.82
CA LYS A 72 -16.13 10.95 17.45
C LYS A 72 -15.57 9.52 17.33
N ASN A 73 -16.40 8.50 17.51
CA ASN A 73 -16.01 7.11 17.36
C ASN A 73 -15.66 6.77 15.91
N HIS A 74 -16.43 7.28 14.95
CA HIS A 74 -16.16 7.11 13.54
C HIS A 74 -14.81 7.76 13.15
N ASP A 75 -14.55 8.98 13.59
CA ASP A 75 -13.28 9.67 13.34
C ASP A 75 -12.08 8.94 13.96
N GLN A 76 -12.26 8.37 15.16
CA GLN A 76 -11.23 7.54 15.78
C GLN A 76 -10.97 6.25 14.98
N TRP A 77 -12.01 5.60 14.51
CA TRP A 77 -11.90 4.40 13.67
C TRP A 77 -11.15 4.71 12.36
N ARG A 78 -11.50 5.79 11.66
CA ARG A 78 -10.80 6.23 10.45
C ARG A 78 -9.34 6.56 10.69
N ARG A 79 -9.01 7.20 11.83
CA ARG A 79 -7.60 7.46 12.21
C ARG A 79 -6.82 6.18 12.45
N SER A 80 -7.41 5.19 13.13
CA SER A 80 -6.77 3.87 13.32
C SER A 80 -6.53 3.19 11.98
N LEU A 81 -7.55 3.16 11.11
CA LEU A 81 -7.46 2.52 9.79
C LEU A 81 -6.34 3.12 8.94
N ARG A 82 -6.22 4.46 8.90
CA ARG A 82 -5.12 5.14 8.19
C ARG A 82 -3.75 4.76 8.73
N ARG A 83 -3.59 4.77 10.06
CA ARG A 83 -2.33 4.38 10.70
C ARG A 83 -1.95 2.95 10.36
N ASP A 84 -2.89 2.02 10.45
CA ASP A 84 -2.66 0.61 10.16
C ASP A 84 -2.29 0.40 8.69
N ALA A 85 -2.93 1.15 7.78
CA ALA A 85 -2.60 1.15 6.36
C ALA A 85 -1.20 1.72 6.08
N TYR A 86 -0.79 2.83 6.71
CA TYR A 86 0.57 3.37 6.58
C TYR A 86 1.63 2.35 7.04
N VAL A 87 1.40 1.69 8.18
CA VAL A 87 2.32 0.69 8.72
C VAL A 87 2.38 -0.53 7.81
N ALA A 88 1.24 -1.05 7.37
CA ALA A 88 1.19 -2.20 6.46
C ALA A 88 1.91 -1.91 5.13
N PHE A 89 1.72 -0.70 4.58
CA PHE A 89 2.39 -0.26 3.36
C PHE A 89 3.91 -0.19 3.54
N LEU A 90 4.39 0.43 4.62
CA LEU A 90 5.82 0.55 4.91
C LEU A 90 6.48 -0.79 5.20
N LEU A 91 5.81 -1.68 5.94
CA LEU A 91 6.32 -3.02 6.20
C LEU A 91 6.44 -3.84 4.91
N ALA A 92 5.41 -3.79 4.06
CA ALA A 92 5.42 -4.53 2.79
C ALA A 92 6.53 -4.03 1.85
N THR A 93 6.72 -2.72 1.73
CA THR A 93 7.80 -2.14 0.92
C THR A 93 9.20 -2.42 1.49
N ALA A 94 9.35 -2.41 2.82
CA ALA A 94 10.59 -2.80 3.48
C ALA A 94 10.91 -4.29 3.32
N GLU A 95 9.89 -5.14 3.30
CA GLU A 95 10.06 -6.58 3.09
C GLU A 95 10.62 -6.88 1.69
N VAL A 96 10.15 -6.17 0.65
CA VAL A 96 10.69 -6.29 -0.72
C VAL A 96 12.18 -5.93 -0.77
N GLU A 97 12.59 -4.85 -0.10
CA GLU A 97 14.00 -4.46 -0.02
C GLU A 97 14.85 -5.46 0.79
N GLY A 98 14.26 -6.04 1.84
CA GLY A 98 14.92 -7.00 2.73
C GLY A 98 15.26 -8.32 2.03
N ILE A 99 14.64 -8.61 0.89
CA ILE A 99 14.98 -9.77 0.08
C ILE A 99 16.35 -9.54 -0.54
N ARG A 100 17.37 -10.18 0.05
CA ARG A 100 18.72 -10.22 -0.53
C ARG A 100 18.72 -11.20 -1.68
N TYR A 101 19.38 -10.84 -2.77
CA TYR A 101 19.58 -11.73 -3.90
C TYR A 101 21.04 -12.17 -3.91
N PRO A 102 21.32 -13.47 -3.80
CA PRO A 102 22.68 -13.96 -3.82
C PRO A 102 23.25 -13.69 -5.22
N VAL A 103 24.50 -13.23 -5.26
CA VAL A 103 25.27 -13.13 -6.51
C VAL A 103 25.80 -14.52 -6.93
N ASP A 104 25.80 -15.47 -6.00
CA ASP A 104 26.33 -16.82 -6.17
C ASP A 104 25.30 -17.79 -6.76
N ASP A 105 25.80 -18.96 -7.20
CA ASP A 105 25.09 -20.09 -7.82
C ASP A 105 24.10 -20.76 -6.85
N THR A 106 23.10 -20.02 -6.40
CA THR A 106 21.98 -20.57 -5.64
C THR A 106 21.02 -21.26 -6.59
N GLU A 107 20.62 -22.48 -6.25
CA GLU A 107 19.68 -23.32 -7.00
C GLU A 107 18.46 -22.53 -7.47
N ASP A 108 17.96 -22.84 -8.68
CA ASP A 108 16.79 -22.17 -9.28
C ASP A 108 15.59 -22.12 -8.33
N THR A 109 15.32 -23.21 -7.60
CA THR A 109 14.23 -23.28 -6.60
C THR A 109 14.29 -22.19 -5.53
N THR A 110 15.48 -21.70 -5.18
CA THR A 110 15.65 -20.70 -4.12
C THR A 110 15.47 -19.25 -4.60
N LEU A 111 15.68 -18.97 -5.89
CA LEU A 111 15.47 -17.64 -6.44
C LEU A 111 14.00 -17.43 -6.79
N GLU A 112 13.35 -18.44 -7.36
CA GLU A 112 11.94 -18.42 -7.68
C GLU A 112 11.09 -18.26 -6.42
N ALA A 113 11.46 -18.93 -5.33
CA ALA A 113 10.83 -18.72 -4.02
C ALA A 113 10.98 -17.26 -3.54
N ARG A 114 12.16 -16.64 -3.70
CA ARG A 114 12.39 -15.23 -3.35
C ARG A 114 11.56 -14.28 -4.21
N TRP A 115 11.39 -14.58 -5.50
CA TRP A 115 10.52 -13.81 -6.37
C TRP A 115 9.06 -13.91 -5.97
N SER A 116 8.60 -15.10 -5.61
CA SER A 116 7.25 -15.29 -5.05
C SER A 116 7.06 -14.43 -3.80
N THR A 117 8.02 -14.44 -2.88
CA THR A 117 7.97 -13.61 -1.67
C THR A 117 7.96 -12.11 -1.99
N ALA A 118 8.78 -11.65 -2.95
CA ALA A 118 8.79 -10.25 -3.38
C ALA A 118 7.44 -9.84 -3.99
N GLU A 119 6.84 -10.70 -4.82
CA GLU A 119 5.55 -10.45 -5.44
C GLU A 119 4.41 -10.43 -4.42
N GLU A 120 4.42 -11.33 -3.45
CA GLU A 120 3.48 -11.34 -2.32
C GLU A 120 3.58 -10.06 -1.48
N ALA A 121 4.80 -9.59 -1.21
CA ALA A 121 5.03 -8.33 -0.50
C ALA A 121 4.57 -7.12 -1.33
N LEU A 122 4.83 -7.08 -2.64
CA LEU A 122 4.30 -6.04 -3.54
C LEU A 122 2.76 -6.04 -3.58
N ASN A 123 2.13 -7.22 -3.60
CA ASN A 123 0.67 -7.32 -3.57
C ASN A 123 0.08 -6.81 -2.26
N ARG A 124 0.75 -7.07 -1.12
CA ARG A 124 0.38 -6.46 0.17
C ARG A 124 0.56 -4.94 0.16
N ALA A 125 1.63 -4.43 -0.45
CA ALA A 125 1.84 -3.00 -0.60
C ALA A 125 0.73 -2.34 -1.43
N ARG A 126 0.35 -2.95 -2.57
CA ARG A 126 -0.79 -2.49 -3.41
C ARG A 126 -2.11 -2.48 -2.64
N ALA A 127 -2.39 -3.54 -1.88
CA ALA A 127 -3.59 -3.62 -1.05
C ALA A 127 -3.62 -2.53 0.03
N ALA A 128 -2.51 -2.29 0.72
CA ALA A 128 -2.39 -1.22 1.70
C ALA A 128 -2.54 0.16 1.03
N LYS A 129 -1.92 0.37 -0.13
CA LYS A 129 -2.04 1.60 -0.93
C LYS A 129 -3.48 1.88 -1.36
N TYR A 130 -4.26 0.85 -1.71
CA TYR A 130 -5.69 1.01 -2.00
C TYR A 130 -6.47 1.56 -0.80
N VAL A 131 -6.17 1.11 0.43
CA VAL A 131 -6.78 1.69 1.64
C VAL A 131 -6.36 3.15 1.82
N LEU A 132 -5.11 3.50 1.50
CA LEU A 132 -4.63 4.88 1.52
C LEU A 132 -5.32 5.76 0.49
N ASP A 133 -5.59 5.25 -0.72
CA ASP A 133 -6.31 5.99 -1.75
C ASP A 133 -7.74 6.36 -1.29
N LEU A 134 -8.38 5.48 -0.53
CA LEU A 134 -9.73 5.71 0.01
C LEU A 134 -9.75 6.64 1.22
N GLU A 135 -8.81 6.47 2.16
CA GLU A 135 -8.86 7.16 3.44
C GLU A 135 -7.95 8.40 3.51
N SER A 136 -6.98 8.52 2.60
CA SER A 136 -5.98 9.61 2.54
C SER A 136 -5.62 9.95 1.09
N PRO A 137 -6.52 10.59 0.33
CA PRO A 137 -6.26 10.96 -1.07
C PRO A 137 -5.00 11.83 -1.25
N ASP A 138 -4.66 12.62 -0.23
CA ASP A 138 -3.44 13.41 -0.12
C ASP A 138 -2.16 12.57 -0.07
N MET A 139 -2.23 11.36 0.49
CA MET A 139 -1.11 10.41 0.55
C MET A 139 -1.02 9.50 -0.67
N SER A 140 -2.07 9.43 -1.50
CA SER A 140 -2.16 8.53 -2.66
C SER A 140 -0.98 8.70 -3.61
N GLN A 141 -0.64 9.95 -3.97
CA GLN A 141 0.45 10.24 -4.91
C GLN A 141 1.82 9.86 -4.35
N VAL A 142 2.06 10.11 -3.06
CA VAL A 142 3.34 9.78 -2.40
C VAL A 142 3.47 8.26 -2.24
N ALA A 143 2.38 7.58 -1.89
CA ALA A 143 2.33 6.11 -1.83
C ALA A 143 2.59 5.49 -3.22
N GLU A 144 1.98 6.04 -4.28
CA GLU A 144 2.19 5.59 -5.66
C GLU A 144 3.66 5.76 -6.07
N SER A 145 4.28 6.90 -5.74
CA SER A 145 5.69 7.13 -6.06
C SER A 145 6.62 6.13 -5.37
N LEU A 146 6.38 5.82 -4.08
CA LEU A 146 7.17 4.80 -3.38
C LEU A 146 6.91 3.40 -3.94
N LEU A 147 5.65 3.04 -4.21
CA LEU A 147 5.31 1.74 -4.79
C LEU A 147 5.97 1.55 -6.14
N SER A 148 5.90 2.55 -7.03
CA SER A 148 6.56 2.53 -8.34
C SER A 148 8.09 2.39 -8.21
N ALA A 149 8.70 3.07 -7.25
CA ALA A 149 10.14 2.92 -6.97
C ALA A 149 10.49 1.49 -6.52
N VAL A 150 9.69 0.88 -5.63
CA VAL A 150 9.88 -0.49 -5.13
C VAL A 150 9.66 -1.53 -6.24
N GLU A 151 8.67 -1.32 -7.12
CA GLU A 151 8.46 -2.15 -8.31
C GLU A 151 9.64 -2.07 -9.28
N GLY A 152 10.15 -0.86 -9.52
CA GLY A 152 11.36 -0.62 -10.30
C GLY A 152 12.58 -1.33 -9.70
N TYR A 153 12.76 -1.22 -8.38
CA TYR A 153 13.82 -1.93 -7.63
C TYR A 153 13.70 -3.44 -7.82
N THR A 154 12.50 -4.01 -7.64
CA THR A 154 12.28 -5.45 -7.78
C THR A 154 12.61 -5.94 -9.18
N ARG A 155 12.19 -5.18 -10.21
CA ARG A 155 12.53 -5.46 -11.61
C ARG A 155 14.03 -5.41 -11.83
N ALA A 156 14.69 -4.35 -11.36
CA ALA A 156 16.11 -4.13 -11.50
C ALA A 156 16.94 -5.28 -10.93
N VAL A 157 16.60 -5.68 -9.71
CA VAL A 157 17.32 -6.75 -9.03
C VAL A 157 17.06 -8.09 -9.70
N ARG A 158 15.85 -8.34 -10.22
CA ARG A 158 15.54 -9.53 -11.00
C ARG A 158 16.37 -9.64 -12.26
N VAL A 159 16.40 -8.58 -13.06
CA VAL A 159 17.20 -8.53 -14.29
C VAL A 159 18.69 -8.74 -13.98
N THR A 160 19.19 -8.16 -12.89
CA THR A 160 20.58 -8.33 -12.45
C THR A 160 20.89 -9.76 -12.00
N ALA A 161 20.00 -10.40 -11.24
CA ALA A 161 20.18 -11.78 -10.79
C ALA A 161 20.14 -12.78 -11.95
N GLU A 162 19.16 -12.64 -12.86
CA GLU A 162 19.05 -13.45 -14.08
C GLU A 162 20.30 -13.28 -14.97
N TYR A 163 20.81 -12.05 -15.08
CA TYR A 163 22.05 -11.75 -15.80
C TYR A 163 23.28 -12.41 -15.18
N ASN A 164 23.49 -12.26 -13.87
CA ASN A 164 24.62 -12.86 -13.17
C ASN A 164 24.65 -14.38 -13.36
N ARG A 165 23.49 -15.04 -13.29
CA ARG A 165 23.36 -16.47 -13.62
C ARG A 165 23.77 -16.79 -15.05
N ALA A 166 23.28 -16.02 -16.01
CA ALA A 166 23.62 -16.23 -17.42
C ALA A 166 25.11 -15.98 -17.71
N GLN A 167 25.72 -14.99 -17.05
CA GLN A 167 27.17 -14.78 -17.11
C GLN A 167 27.96 -15.97 -16.55
N LEU A 168 27.56 -16.49 -15.38
CA LEU A 168 28.20 -17.67 -14.78
C LEU A 168 28.09 -18.89 -15.70
N ALA A 169 26.94 -19.08 -16.36
CA ALA A 169 26.76 -20.13 -17.36
C ALA A 169 27.71 -19.94 -18.56
N MET A 170 27.81 -18.71 -19.09
CA MET A 170 28.75 -18.40 -20.17
C MET A 170 30.22 -18.62 -19.76
N ALA A 171 30.61 -18.23 -18.55
CA ALA A 171 31.96 -18.45 -18.04
C ALA A 171 32.32 -19.94 -17.92
N ARG A 172 31.33 -20.81 -17.64
CA ARG A 172 31.50 -22.27 -17.69
C ARG A 172 31.69 -22.78 -19.11
N ILE A 173 30.94 -22.23 -20.07
CA ILE A 173 31.02 -22.59 -21.49
C ILE A 173 32.33 -22.09 -22.12
N GLU A 174 32.86 -20.95 -21.67
CA GLU A 174 34.08 -20.32 -22.21
C GLU A 174 35.31 -21.24 -22.14
N ARG A 175 35.38 -22.07 -21.09
CA ARG A 175 36.45 -23.08 -20.94
C ARG A 175 36.48 -24.10 -22.08
N ASP A 176 35.36 -24.27 -22.80
CA ASP A 176 35.17 -25.35 -23.77
C ASP A 176 34.90 -24.86 -25.21
N SER A 177 34.58 -23.58 -25.47
CA SER A 177 34.01 -23.13 -26.76
C SER A 177 34.37 -21.68 -27.18
N GLY A 178 35.66 -21.40 -27.28
CA GLY A 178 36.19 -20.02 -27.31
C GLY A 178 35.76 -19.08 -28.45
N GLU A 179 35.45 -19.53 -29.67
CA GLU A 179 35.20 -18.59 -30.79
C GLU A 179 33.75 -18.08 -30.87
N ARG A 180 32.75 -18.98 -30.87
CA ARG A 180 31.32 -18.60 -30.88
C ARG A 180 30.93 -17.78 -29.65
N LEU A 181 31.51 -18.09 -28.49
CA LEU A 181 31.24 -17.32 -27.27
C LEU A 181 31.83 -15.91 -27.34
N ARG A 182 33.02 -15.74 -27.94
CA ARG A 182 33.61 -14.41 -28.17
C ARG A 182 32.75 -13.57 -29.11
N GLU A 183 32.17 -14.17 -30.15
CA GLU A 183 31.22 -13.48 -31.05
C GLU A 183 29.95 -13.05 -30.30
N ALA A 184 29.36 -13.94 -29.48
CA ALA A 184 28.21 -13.60 -28.66
C ALA A 184 28.51 -12.46 -27.67
N TRP A 185 29.68 -12.48 -27.02
CA TRP A 185 30.10 -11.40 -26.12
C TRP A 185 30.26 -10.06 -26.84
N ARG A 186 30.87 -10.05 -28.02
CA ARG A 186 31.00 -8.83 -28.83
C ARG A 186 29.64 -8.26 -29.20
N ALA A 187 28.71 -9.10 -29.63
CA ALA A 187 27.37 -8.65 -30.00
C ALA A 187 26.59 -8.04 -28.81
N LEU A 188 26.74 -8.59 -27.59
CA LEU A 188 26.17 -8.00 -26.37
C LEU A 188 26.83 -6.67 -25.98
N TRP A 189 28.14 -6.56 -26.20
CA TRP A 189 28.88 -5.33 -25.97
C TRP A 189 28.44 -4.23 -26.95
N ASP A 190 28.27 -4.56 -28.22
CA ASP A 190 27.78 -3.66 -29.26
C ASP A 190 26.35 -3.17 -28.97
N LEU A 191 25.48 -4.06 -28.48
CA LEU A 191 24.14 -3.70 -27.99
C LEU A 191 24.21 -2.67 -26.85
N THR A 192 25.09 -2.90 -25.86
CA THR A 192 25.30 -1.96 -24.75
C THR A 192 25.75 -0.60 -25.25
N HIS A 193 26.68 -0.58 -26.21
CA HIS A 193 27.16 0.64 -26.80
C HIS A 193 26.05 1.38 -27.56
N ALA A 194 25.26 0.69 -28.37
CA ALA A 194 24.13 1.29 -29.08
C ALA A 194 23.11 1.94 -28.12
N VAL A 195 22.82 1.27 -26.99
CA VAL A 195 21.95 1.83 -25.94
C VAL A 195 22.55 3.10 -25.35
N ARG A 196 23.86 3.14 -25.09
CA ARG A 196 24.52 4.30 -24.48
C ARG A 196 24.78 5.45 -25.44
N SER A 197 25.18 5.18 -26.68
CA SER A 197 25.54 6.21 -27.66
C SER A 197 24.35 6.87 -28.32
N SER A 198 23.16 6.26 -28.24
CA SER A 198 21.94 6.76 -28.87
C SER A 198 21.32 7.98 -28.18
N SER A 199 21.94 8.54 -27.13
CA SER A 199 21.47 9.74 -26.44
C SER A 199 21.44 11.01 -27.30
N HIS A 200 22.13 11.03 -28.43
CA HIS A 200 22.24 12.18 -29.33
C HIS A 200 21.72 11.93 -30.76
N ALA A 201 21.21 10.73 -31.05
CA ALA A 201 20.67 10.39 -32.36
C ALA A 201 19.20 10.84 -32.48
N SER A 202 18.70 10.95 -33.72
CA SER A 202 17.25 11.08 -33.93
C SER A 202 16.54 9.80 -33.45
N GLU A 203 15.30 9.91 -32.99
CA GLU A 203 14.55 8.77 -32.44
C GLU A 203 14.45 7.60 -33.45
N GLU A 204 14.24 7.89 -34.74
CA GLU A 204 14.20 6.88 -35.79
C GLU A 204 15.56 6.21 -36.06
N GLN A 205 16.66 6.94 -35.91
CA GLN A 205 18.00 6.38 -36.06
C GLN A 205 18.33 5.52 -34.84
N ARG A 206 18.04 6.03 -33.64
CA ARG A 206 18.15 5.30 -32.37
C ARG A 206 17.40 3.98 -32.41
N GLN A 207 16.12 4.00 -32.83
CA GLN A 207 15.30 2.80 -32.89
C GLN A 207 15.85 1.77 -33.88
N ARG A 208 16.32 2.20 -35.06
CA ARG A 208 16.94 1.29 -36.05
C ARG A 208 18.24 0.67 -35.55
N GLU A 209 19.12 1.47 -34.96
CA GLU A 209 20.39 0.99 -34.39
C GLU A 209 20.15 0.00 -33.26
N LEU A 210 19.20 0.29 -32.36
CA LEU A 210 18.83 -0.60 -31.25
C LEU A 210 18.26 -1.93 -31.74
N VAL A 211 17.33 -1.92 -32.69
CA VAL A 211 16.74 -3.16 -33.24
C VAL A 211 17.81 -4.00 -33.92
N SER A 212 18.67 -3.39 -34.74
CA SER A 212 19.77 -4.10 -35.41
C SER A 212 20.74 -4.73 -34.41
N ALA A 213 21.14 -4.00 -33.37
CA ALA A 213 22.06 -4.53 -32.35
C ALA A 213 21.40 -5.63 -31.51
N TYR A 214 20.11 -5.50 -31.21
CA TYR A 214 19.32 -6.51 -30.50
C TYR A 214 19.22 -7.82 -31.29
N ASP A 215 18.86 -7.74 -32.57
CA ASP A 215 18.74 -8.91 -33.44
C ASP A 215 20.10 -9.61 -33.63
N THR A 216 21.18 -8.83 -33.75
CA THR A 216 22.55 -9.37 -33.83
C THR A 216 22.93 -10.12 -32.56
N ALA A 217 22.74 -9.50 -31.38
CA ALA A 217 23.03 -10.14 -30.09
C ALA A 217 22.23 -11.43 -29.90
N ARG A 218 20.93 -11.41 -30.25
CA ARG A 218 20.06 -12.58 -30.17
C ARG A 218 20.52 -13.70 -31.11
N ALA A 219 20.88 -13.38 -32.35
CA ALA A 219 21.36 -14.35 -33.33
C ALA A 219 22.69 -14.99 -32.90
N SER A 220 23.64 -14.21 -32.40
CA SER A 220 24.93 -14.72 -31.91
C SER A 220 24.76 -15.62 -30.68
N LEU A 221 23.88 -15.25 -29.74
CA LEU A 221 23.59 -16.09 -28.56
C LEU A 221 22.89 -17.40 -28.91
N ALA A 222 22.06 -17.43 -29.97
CA ALA A 222 21.40 -18.66 -30.42
C ALA A 222 22.39 -19.72 -30.92
N GLN A 223 23.60 -19.32 -31.32
CA GLN A 223 24.67 -20.24 -31.73
C GLN A 223 25.39 -20.89 -30.55
N VAL A 224 25.13 -20.43 -29.32
CA VAL A 224 25.66 -21.01 -28.09
C VAL A 224 24.67 -22.06 -27.57
N GLU A 225 24.77 -23.28 -28.12
CA GLU A 225 23.84 -24.40 -27.88
C GLU A 225 23.65 -24.75 -26.40
N ARG A 226 24.68 -24.51 -25.57
CA ARG A 226 24.67 -24.83 -24.14
C ARG A 226 23.94 -23.81 -23.26
N LEU A 227 23.56 -22.65 -23.81
CA LEU A 227 22.72 -21.68 -23.10
C LEU A 227 21.25 -22.02 -23.26
N THR A 228 20.48 -21.92 -22.17
CA THR A 228 19.01 -22.03 -22.22
C THR A 228 18.39 -20.75 -22.78
N ASP A 229 17.15 -20.82 -23.26
CA ASP A 229 16.43 -19.64 -23.74
C ASP A 229 16.25 -18.56 -22.68
N VAL A 230 16.11 -18.96 -21.41
CA VAL A 230 16.03 -18.06 -20.26
C VAL A 230 17.35 -17.30 -20.10
N GLN A 231 18.48 -17.99 -20.16
CA GLN A 231 19.82 -17.38 -20.05
C GLN A 231 20.12 -16.42 -21.21
N ARG A 232 19.78 -16.83 -22.46
CA ARG A 232 19.94 -15.95 -23.63
C ARG A 232 19.10 -14.68 -23.48
N SER A 233 17.84 -14.83 -23.06
CA SER A 233 16.93 -13.71 -22.87
C SER A 233 17.41 -12.77 -21.77
N ALA A 234 17.93 -13.31 -20.67
CA ALA A 234 18.47 -12.52 -19.56
C ALA A 234 19.67 -11.66 -19.98
N LEU A 235 20.60 -12.22 -20.77
CA LEU A 235 21.76 -11.49 -21.29
C LEU A 235 21.33 -10.32 -22.17
N VAL A 236 20.47 -10.58 -23.16
CA VAL A 236 19.98 -9.53 -24.05
C VAL A 236 19.23 -8.45 -23.27
N ARG A 237 18.33 -8.85 -22.36
CA ARG A 237 17.51 -7.93 -21.55
C ARG A 237 18.38 -6.99 -20.71
N TYR A 238 19.37 -7.53 -20.00
CA TYR A 238 20.27 -6.72 -19.17
C TYR A 238 20.98 -5.64 -19.99
N HIS A 239 21.50 -6.02 -21.16
CA HIS A 239 22.25 -5.11 -22.04
C HIS A 239 21.33 -4.10 -22.77
N SER A 240 20.06 -4.41 -22.99
CA SER A 240 19.08 -3.47 -23.55
C SER A 240 18.51 -2.48 -22.52
N GLU A 241 18.43 -2.86 -21.25
CA GLU A 241 17.76 -2.08 -20.19
C GLU A 241 18.70 -1.18 -19.36
N THR A 242 19.99 -1.10 -19.70
CA THR A 242 21.10 -0.64 -18.83
C THR A 242 20.99 0.73 -18.11
N SER A 243 19.97 1.56 -18.35
CA SER A 243 19.79 2.87 -17.69
C SER A 243 18.72 2.92 -16.58
N GLU A 244 17.59 2.22 -16.74
CA GLU A 244 16.46 2.31 -15.80
C GLU A 244 16.61 1.53 -14.47
N PRO A 245 17.18 0.31 -14.43
CA PRO A 245 17.14 -0.51 -13.23
C PRO A 245 17.99 0.08 -12.09
N TYR A 246 19.07 0.80 -12.42
CA TYR A 246 19.93 1.43 -11.41
C TYR A 246 19.36 2.74 -10.83
N ALA A 247 18.56 3.48 -11.60
CA ALA A 247 17.89 4.67 -11.10
C ALA A 247 16.86 4.31 -10.02
N ALA A 248 16.16 3.19 -10.19
CA ALA A 248 15.22 2.68 -9.20
C ALA A 248 15.89 2.24 -7.90
N LEU A 249 17.11 1.66 -7.97
CA LEU A 249 17.88 1.26 -6.79
C LEU A 249 18.23 2.44 -5.87
N ILE A 250 18.43 3.62 -6.45
CA ILE A 250 18.83 4.83 -5.71
C ILE A 250 17.61 5.57 -5.16
N SER A 251 16.45 5.48 -5.83
CA SER A 251 15.27 6.28 -5.49
C SER A 251 14.44 5.73 -4.33
N VAL A 252 14.47 4.42 -4.04
CA VAL A 252 13.59 3.86 -2.98
C VAL A 252 13.82 4.47 -1.59
N PRO A 253 15.07 4.64 -1.09
CA PRO A 253 15.31 5.27 0.20
C PRO A 253 14.80 6.72 0.27
N GLU A 254 14.98 7.48 -0.82
CA GLU A 254 14.48 8.85 -0.96
C GLU A 254 12.95 8.88 -0.92
N LYS A 255 12.28 8.05 -1.73
CA LYS A 255 10.82 7.96 -1.76
C LYS A 255 10.22 7.45 -0.46
N ARG A 256 10.93 6.60 0.27
CA ARG A 256 10.54 6.18 1.61
C ARG A 256 10.62 7.32 2.60
N ALA A 257 11.70 8.11 2.55
CA ALA A 257 11.84 9.28 3.42
C ALA A 257 10.75 10.32 3.16
N GLU A 258 10.45 10.60 1.88
CA GLU A 258 9.33 11.45 1.46
C GLU A 258 7.99 10.95 2.03
N PHE A 259 7.73 9.63 1.91
CA PHE A 259 6.51 9.03 2.45
C PHE A 259 6.42 9.13 3.98
N LEU A 260 7.51 8.85 4.70
CA LEU A 260 7.55 8.92 6.16
C LEU A 260 7.31 10.35 6.66
N GLU A 261 7.90 11.34 6.01
CA GLU A 261 7.71 12.74 6.36
C GLU A 261 6.26 13.17 6.12
N ALA A 262 5.69 12.83 4.96
CA ALA A 262 4.29 13.11 4.65
C ALA A 262 3.32 12.42 5.64
N ALA A 263 3.58 11.15 5.99
CA ALA A 263 2.78 10.40 6.96
C ALA A 263 2.85 11.03 8.36
N ARG A 264 4.03 11.50 8.78
CA ARG A 264 4.23 12.18 10.06
C ARG A 264 3.45 13.49 10.13
N GLN A 265 3.61 14.36 9.14
CA GLN A 265 2.89 15.62 9.06
C GLN A 265 1.37 15.39 9.11
N ARG A 266 0.89 14.30 8.51
CA ARG A 266 -0.54 13.99 8.50
C ARG A 266 -1.06 13.49 9.84
N LEU A 267 -0.30 12.64 10.53
CA LEU A 267 -0.66 12.15 11.85
C LEU A 267 -0.66 13.28 12.90
N ASP A 268 0.30 14.21 12.81
CA ASP A 268 0.39 15.36 13.71
C ASP A 268 -0.74 16.39 13.50
N ALA A 269 -1.35 16.41 12.30
CA ALA A 269 -2.47 17.30 11.96
C ALA A 269 -3.87 16.73 12.29
N SER A 270 -3.98 15.54 12.90
CA SER A 270 -5.23 14.78 13.10
C SER A 270 -5.53 14.39 14.55
#